data_AF-A0A346R7K0-F1
#
_entry.id   AF-A0A346R7K0-F1
#
_cell.length_a   1.000
_cell.length_b   1.000
_cell.length_c   1.000
_cell.angle_alpha   90.00
_cell.angle_beta   90.00
_cell.angle_gamma   90.00
#
_symmetry.space_group_name_H-M   'P 1'
#
loop_
_entity.id
_entity.type
_entity.pdbx_description
1 polymer ?
#
loop_
_entity_poly.entity_id
_entity_poly.type
_entity_poly.pdbx_seq_one_letter_code
_entity_poly.pdbx_strand_id
1 'polypeptide(L)'
;MGEGPVAAGLGAVSVAPVVAYGHCSGPIRVNCVVDGDTLWSGGVKIRVADIDTPEVGRPRCAAEKALGDRATSRMIELVNAGPFRMRAWPGRDEDRYGRKLRVLMRDGRSLGDTLVAEGLARPWTGRRQPWC
;
A
#
# COMPACT_ATOMS: atom_id res chain seq x y z
N MET A 1 21.67 45.89 -22.01
CA MET A 1 20.61 45.03 -22.62
C MET A 1 21.36 43.85 -23.24
N GLY A 2 21.24 42.59 -22.88
CA GLY A 2 20.47 41.84 -21.88
C GLY A 2 21.03 40.39 -21.87
N GLU A 3 20.93 39.73 -20.72
CA GLU A 3 20.80 38.28 -20.44
C GLU A 3 21.48 37.28 -21.42
N GLY A 4 22.53 36.53 -21.07
CA GLY A 4 22.55 35.42 -20.11
C GLY A 4 22.53 34.07 -20.85
N PRO A 5 23.35 33.08 -20.47
CA PRO A 5 22.78 31.74 -20.37
C PRO A 5 23.04 31.16 -18.98
N VAL A 6 21.94 30.88 -18.29
CA VAL A 6 21.94 30.07 -17.07
C VAL A 6 22.28 28.63 -17.44
N ALA A 7 23.43 28.15 -16.97
CA ALA A 7 23.78 26.73 -17.05
C ALA A 7 22.85 25.97 -16.08
N ALA A 8 21.83 25.30 -16.61
CA ALA A 8 21.02 24.38 -15.85
C ALA A 8 21.85 23.13 -15.50
N GLY A 9 22.32 23.06 -14.25
CA GLY A 9 22.99 21.88 -13.73
C GLY A 9 22.05 20.67 -13.75
N LEU A 10 22.44 19.63 -14.48
CA LEU A 10 21.84 18.31 -14.40
C LEU A 10 22.22 17.71 -13.04
N GLY A 11 21.42 17.98 -12.01
CA GLY A 11 21.52 17.27 -10.74
C GLY A 11 21.23 15.80 -10.98
N ALA A 12 22.19 14.92 -10.65
CA ALA A 12 21.97 13.48 -10.66
C ALA A 12 20.80 13.16 -9.73
N VAL A 13 19.67 12.73 -10.31
CA VAL A 13 18.54 12.24 -9.52
C VAL A 13 18.97 10.88 -8.98
N SER A 14 19.35 10.81 -7.71
CA SER A 14 19.51 9.54 -7.00
C SER A 14 18.16 8.83 -7.00
N VAL A 15 17.98 7.89 -7.92
CA VAL A 15 16.85 6.97 -7.89
C VAL A 15 17.09 6.06 -6.69
N ALA A 16 16.37 6.31 -5.60
CA ALA A 16 16.38 5.43 -4.45
C ALA A 16 16.10 3.98 -4.93
N PRO A 17 16.79 2.96 -4.40
CA PRO A 17 16.54 1.59 -4.81
C PRO A 17 15.06 1.29 -4.63
N VAL A 18 14.42 0.83 -5.71
CA VAL A 18 13.01 0.46 -5.69
C VAL A 18 12.92 -0.78 -4.81
N VAL A 19 12.41 -0.59 -3.59
CA VAL A 19 12.19 -1.67 -2.65
C VAL A 19 11.18 -2.61 -3.26
N ALA A 20 11.60 -3.83 -3.59
CA ALA A 20 10.71 -4.84 -4.13
C ALA A 20 9.88 -5.45 -3.00
N TYR A 21 8.56 -5.53 -3.22
CA TYR A 21 7.62 -6.20 -2.33
C TYR A 21 7.18 -7.51 -2.98
N GLY A 22 7.37 -8.61 -2.26
CA GLY A 22 6.79 -9.90 -2.64
C GLY A 22 5.52 -10.19 -1.84
N HIS A 23 4.86 -11.31 -2.14
CA HIS A 23 3.93 -11.89 -1.16
C HIS A 23 4.72 -12.33 0.07
N CYS A 24 4.20 -12.08 1.27
CA CYS A 24 4.91 -12.47 2.48
C CYS A 24 5.01 -13.99 2.60
N SER A 25 6.24 -14.51 2.57
CA SER A 25 6.58 -15.92 2.78
C SER A 25 7.60 -16.07 3.90
N GLY A 26 7.42 -17.07 4.77
CA GLY A 26 8.36 -17.37 5.85
C GLY A 26 8.31 -16.41 7.06
N PRO A 27 9.30 -16.53 7.98
CA PRO A 27 9.31 -15.80 9.24
C PRO A 27 9.86 -14.36 9.14
N ILE A 28 10.70 -14.07 8.14
CA ILE A 28 11.33 -12.75 7.97
C ILE A 28 10.43 -11.89 7.09
N ARG A 29 9.90 -10.79 7.63
CA ARG A 29 9.01 -9.88 6.91
C ARG A 29 9.58 -8.46 6.93
N VAL A 30 10.32 -8.11 5.87
CA VAL A 30 10.91 -6.77 5.72
C VAL A 30 10.07 -5.93 4.76
N ASN A 31 9.97 -6.35 3.50
CA ASN A 31 9.20 -5.68 2.45
C ASN A 31 8.32 -6.72 1.74
N CYS A 32 7.10 -6.91 2.23
CA CYS A 32 6.20 -7.92 1.67
C CYS A 32 4.73 -7.58 1.91
N VAL A 33 3.84 -8.04 1.05
CA VAL A 33 2.39 -7.85 1.15
C VAL A 33 1.76 -9.10 1.76
N VAL A 34 0.94 -8.92 2.79
CA VAL A 34 0.23 -10.01 3.48
C VAL A 34 -1.11 -10.27 2.82
N ASP A 35 -1.87 -9.19 2.60
CA ASP A 35 -3.17 -9.17 1.95
C ASP A 35 -3.38 -7.77 1.32
N GLY A 36 -4.55 -7.51 0.73
CA GLY A 36 -4.83 -6.27 0.00
C GLY A 36 -4.78 -4.98 0.84
N ASP A 37 -4.82 -5.05 2.18
CA ASP A 37 -4.76 -3.89 3.07
C ASP A 37 -3.65 -3.98 4.13
N THR A 38 -2.87 -5.06 4.15
CA THR A 38 -1.80 -5.28 5.12
C THR A 38 -0.49 -5.61 4.43
N LEU A 39 0.56 -4.84 4.72
CA LEU A 39 1.91 -5.05 4.22
C LEU A 39 2.96 -4.85 5.31
N TRP A 40 4.16 -5.35 5.08
CA TRP A 40 5.37 -5.03 5.81
C TRP A 40 6.25 -4.15 4.93
N SER A 41 6.77 -3.07 5.49
CA SER A 41 7.72 -2.16 4.85
C SER A 41 8.82 -1.82 5.84
N GLY A 42 10.08 -2.09 5.49
CA GLY A 42 11.23 -1.87 6.37
C GLY A 42 11.15 -2.62 7.70
N GLY A 43 10.47 -3.78 7.76
CA GLY A 43 10.26 -4.52 9.01
C GLY A 43 9.13 -3.99 9.89
N VAL A 44 8.41 -2.95 9.43
CA VAL A 44 7.24 -2.41 10.12
C VAL A 44 5.97 -2.98 9.50
N LYS A 45 5.08 -3.50 10.33
CA LYS A 45 3.75 -3.96 9.89
C LYS A 45 2.82 -2.76 9.72
N ILE A 46 2.27 -2.63 8.52
CA ILE A 46 1.45 -1.51 8.09
C ILE A 46 0.06 -2.02 7.69
N ARG A 47 -0.97 -1.33 8.18
CA ARG A 47 -2.35 -1.45 7.69
C ARG A 47 -2.66 -0.21 6.86
N VAL A 48 -3.10 -0.43 5.63
CA VAL A 48 -3.59 0.60 4.72
C VAL A 48 -4.93 1.09 5.28
N ALA A 49 -4.94 2.34 5.77
CA ALA A 49 -5.97 2.82 6.68
C ALA A 49 -7.22 3.38 5.98
N ASP A 50 -7.09 3.74 4.70
CA ASP A 50 -8.15 4.29 3.85
C ASP A 50 -9.04 3.22 3.20
N ILE A 51 -8.65 1.94 3.28
CA ILE A 51 -9.38 0.83 2.68
C ILE A 51 -9.57 -0.35 3.62
N ASP A 52 -10.51 -1.22 3.27
CA ASP A 52 -10.66 -2.57 3.80
C ASP A 52 -10.64 -3.56 2.64
N THR A 53 -9.90 -4.65 2.81
CA THR A 53 -9.88 -5.76 1.85
C THR A 53 -10.26 -7.07 2.52
N PRO A 54 -10.77 -8.05 1.76
CA PRO A 54 -11.04 -9.37 2.31
C PRO A 54 -9.75 -10.06 2.76
N GLU A 55 -9.79 -10.66 3.96
CA GLU A 55 -8.61 -11.31 4.54
C GLU A 55 -8.33 -12.65 3.87
N VAL A 56 -7.11 -12.82 3.36
CA VAL A 56 -6.68 -14.05 2.66
C VAL A 56 -6.44 -15.20 3.64
N GLY A 57 -6.06 -14.91 4.88
CA GLY A 57 -5.67 -15.94 5.87
C GLY A 57 -6.83 -16.72 6.48
N ARG A 58 -8.04 -16.15 6.54
CA ARG A 58 -9.24 -16.77 7.12
C ARG A 58 -10.53 -16.35 6.38
N PRO A 59 -10.65 -16.66 5.08
CA PRO A 59 -11.83 -16.31 4.30
C PRO A 59 -13.06 -17.06 4.82
N ARG A 60 -14.23 -16.42 4.81
CA ARG A 60 -15.51 -17.05 5.16
C ARG A 60 -16.14 -17.78 3.98
N CYS A 61 -15.83 -17.37 2.75
CA CYS A 61 -16.31 -18.02 1.53
C CYS A 61 -15.26 -17.99 0.40
N ALA A 62 -15.50 -18.80 -0.65
CA ALA A 62 -14.60 -18.89 -1.80
C ALA A 62 -14.50 -17.58 -2.59
N ALA A 63 -15.60 -16.81 -2.68
CA ALA A 63 -15.61 -15.51 -3.33
C ALA A 63 -14.74 -14.49 -2.58
N GLU A 64 -14.79 -14.49 -1.24
CA GLU A 64 -13.95 -13.65 -0.39
C GLU A 64 -12.46 -13.98 -0.58
N LYS A 65 -12.11 -15.28 -0.57
CA LYS A 65 -10.74 -15.75 -0.86
C LYS A 65 -10.27 -15.24 -2.23
N ALA A 66 -11.04 -15.46 -3.28
CA ALA A 66 -10.66 -15.07 -4.64
C ALA A 66 -10.50 -13.55 -4.79
N LEU A 67 -11.36 -12.77 -4.12
CA LEU A 67 -11.25 -11.32 -4.10
C LEU A 67 -10.00 -10.85 -3.32
N GLY A 68 -9.70 -11.50 -2.19
CA GLY A 68 -8.53 -11.22 -1.37
C GLY A 68 -7.23 -11.54 -2.09
N ASP A 69 -7.16 -12.68 -2.77
CA ASP A 69 -5.99 -13.07 -3.58
C ASP A 69 -5.74 -12.04 -4.69
N ARG A 70 -6.79 -11.62 -5.41
CA ARG A 70 -6.71 -10.57 -6.44
C ARG A 70 -6.26 -9.22 -5.87
N ALA A 71 -6.83 -8.79 -4.74
CA ALA A 71 -6.46 -7.55 -4.07
C ALA A 71 -4.98 -7.57 -3.63
N THR A 72 -4.51 -8.73 -3.15
CA THR A 72 -3.13 -8.93 -2.72
C THR A 72 -2.15 -8.84 -3.89
N SER A 73 -2.41 -9.58 -4.97
CA SER A 73 -1.60 -9.51 -6.20
C SER A 73 -1.56 -8.10 -6.75
N ARG A 74 -2.70 -7.40 -6.76
CA ARG A 74 -2.77 -6.03 -7.26
C ARG A 74 -2.04 -5.03 -6.37
N MET A 75 -2.12 -5.18 -5.04
CA MET A 75 -1.34 -4.35 -4.12
C MET A 75 0.16 -4.52 -4.38
N ILE A 76 0.63 -5.76 -4.60
CA ILE A 76 2.03 -6.05 -4.96
C ILE A 76 2.43 -5.32 -6.24
N GLU A 77 1.61 -5.38 -7.30
CA GLU A 77 1.86 -4.63 -8.53
C GLU A 77 1.95 -3.13 -8.27
N LEU A 78 1.00 -2.58 -7.50
CA LEU A 78 0.94 -1.15 -7.21
C LEU A 78 2.17 -0.68 -6.45
N VAL A 79 2.58 -1.34 -5.36
CA VAL A 79 3.76 -0.92 -4.59
C VAL A 79 5.07 -1.07 -5.36
N ASN A 80 5.14 -2.02 -6.30
CA ASN A 80 6.33 -2.23 -7.13
C ASN A 80 6.37 -1.37 -8.41
N ALA A 81 5.23 -0.83 -8.85
CA ALA A 81 5.15 -0.02 -10.07
C ALA A 81 5.90 1.32 -9.98
N GLY A 82 6.38 1.71 -8.80
CA GLY A 82 7.19 2.92 -8.62
C GLY A 82 7.30 3.37 -7.16
N PRO A 83 7.98 4.51 -6.90
CA PRO A 83 8.04 5.07 -5.56
C PRO A 83 6.63 5.46 -5.07
N PHE A 84 6.40 5.32 -3.78
CA PHE A 84 5.18 5.79 -3.11
C PHE A 84 5.56 6.42 -1.76
N ARG A 85 4.67 7.27 -1.25
CA ARG A 85 4.80 7.91 0.07
C ARG A 85 3.83 7.26 1.03
N MET A 86 4.24 7.14 2.29
CA MET A 86 3.36 6.67 3.35
C MET A 86 2.95 7.86 4.22
N ARG A 87 1.66 8.17 4.25
CA ARG A 87 1.11 9.21 5.11
C ARG A 87 0.50 8.56 6.36
N ALA A 88 0.81 9.07 7.55
CA ALA A 88 0.15 8.62 8.77
C ALA A 88 -1.35 8.91 8.73
N TRP A 89 -2.15 8.00 9.27
CA TRP A 89 -3.60 8.21 9.37
C TRP A 89 -3.90 9.30 10.41
N PRO A 90 -4.74 10.30 10.08
CA PRO A 90 -5.02 11.42 10.98
C PRO A 90 -5.70 10.94 12.28
N GLY A 91 -5.19 11.42 13.42
CA GLY A 91 -5.74 11.11 14.74
C GLY A 91 -5.40 9.70 15.28
N ARG A 92 -4.77 8.83 14.49
CA ARG A 92 -4.36 7.50 14.95
C ARG A 92 -3.20 6.94 14.12
N ASP A 93 -2.00 6.90 14.70
CA ASP A 93 -0.80 6.39 14.01
C ASP A 93 -0.68 4.87 14.04
N GLU A 94 -1.30 4.21 15.03
CA GLU A 94 -1.15 2.79 15.28
C GLU A 94 -2.46 2.16 15.76
N ASP A 95 -2.68 0.90 15.41
CA ASP A 95 -3.81 0.13 15.90
C ASP A 95 -3.50 -0.57 17.24
N ARG A 96 -4.54 -1.16 17.85
CA ARG A 96 -4.44 -1.89 19.14
C ARG A 96 -3.53 -3.13 19.10
N TYR A 97 -3.09 -3.55 17.92
CA TYR A 97 -2.25 -4.71 17.67
C TYR A 97 -0.82 -4.32 17.26
N GLY A 98 -0.47 -3.03 17.37
CA GLY A 98 0.86 -2.52 17.01
C GLY A 98 1.09 -2.29 15.51
N ARG A 99 0.04 -2.30 14.68
CA ARG A 99 0.16 -2.02 13.24
C ARG A 99 0.12 -0.53 12.98
N LYS A 100 1.09 -0.02 12.22
CA LYS A 100 1.08 1.37 11.77
C LYS A 100 -0.05 1.59 10.76
N LEU A 101 -0.86 2.61 11.00
CA LEU A 101 -1.93 3.03 10.11
C LEU A 101 -1.34 4.00 9.09
N ARG A 102 -1.26 3.59 7.82
CA ARG A 102 -0.69 4.42 6.75
C ARG A 102 -1.63 4.47 5.56
N VAL A 103 -1.57 5.56 4.82
CA VAL A 103 -2.17 5.70 3.48
C VAL A 103 -1.02 5.70 2.49
N LEU A 104 -1.05 4.78 1.52
CA LEU A 104 -0.02 4.67 0.48
C LEU A 104 -0.37 5.60 -0.67
N MET A 105 0.42 6.64 -0.88
CA MET A 105 0.16 7.70 -1.86
C MET A 105 1.17 7.67 -3.00
N ARG A 106 0.71 7.75 -4.24
CA ARG A 106 1.54 7.99 -5.43
C ARG A 106 0.88 9.05 -6.30
N ASP A 107 1.66 10.07 -6.67
CA ASP A 107 1.20 11.16 -7.55
C ASP A 107 -0.13 11.80 -7.13
N GLY A 108 -0.34 11.94 -5.81
CA GLY A 108 -1.55 12.51 -5.23
C GLY A 108 -2.75 11.55 -5.11
N ARG A 109 -2.62 10.30 -5.58
CA ARG A 109 -3.66 9.26 -5.49
C ARG A 109 -3.28 8.19 -4.47
N SER A 110 -4.27 7.68 -3.73
CA SER A 110 -4.03 6.49 -2.89
C SER A 110 -3.95 5.22 -3.74
N LEU A 111 -3.00 4.34 -3.42
CA LEU A 111 -2.98 2.98 -3.94
C LEU A 111 -4.22 2.20 -3.46
N GLY A 112 -4.72 2.52 -2.26
CA GLY A 112 -5.98 1.97 -1.76
C GLY A 112 -7.18 2.38 -2.60
N ASP A 113 -7.32 3.67 -2.93
CA ASP A 113 -8.35 4.16 -3.85
C ASP A 113 -8.29 3.47 -5.22
N THR A 114 -7.10 3.05 -5.66
CA THR A 114 -6.97 2.29 -6.91
C THR A 114 -7.59 0.90 -6.77
N LEU A 115 -7.36 0.20 -5.66
CA LEU A 115 -8.03 -1.08 -5.38
C LEU A 115 -9.55 -0.92 -5.24
N VAL A 116 -10.03 0.17 -4.64
CA VAL A 116 -11.47 0.47 -4.54
C VAL A 116 -12.07 0.68 -5.92
N ALA A 117 -11.42 1.49 -6.76
CA ALA A 117 -11.87 1.76 -8.13
C ALA A 117 -11.91 0.49 -8.99
N GLU A 118 -11.02 -0.47 -8.72
CA GLU A 118 -10.98 -1.77 -9.39
C GLU A 118 -11.91 -2.82 -8.77
N GLY A 119 -12.67 -2.46 -7.72
CA GLY A 119 -13.61 -3.34 -7.03
C GLY A 119 -12.95 -4.43 -6.19
N LEU A 120 -11.67 -4.27 -5.85
CA LEU A 120 -10.87 -5.21 -5.05
C LEU A 120 -10.86 -4.86 -3.56
N ALA A 121 -11.20 -3.61 -3.23
CA ALA A 121 -11.29 -3.10 -1.87
C ALA A 121 -12.57 -2.27 -1.67
N ARG A 122 -12.89 -1.98 -0.40
CA ARG A 122 -13.92 -1.02 -0.02
C ARG A 122 -13.25 0.14 0.72
N PRO A 123 -13.79 1.38 0.62
CA PRO A 123 -13.32 2.48 1.44
C PRO A 123 -13.56 2.16 2.92
N TRP A 124 -12.60 2.50 3.78
CA TRP A 124 -12.72 2.26 5.22
C TRP A 124 -13.80 3.17 5.84
N THR A 125 -14.92 2.59 6.27
CA THR A 125 -16.03 3.33 6.90
C THR A 125 -16.03 3.25 8.43
N GLY A 126 -14.86 2.99 9.05
CA GLY A 126 -14.75 2.84 10.52
C GLY A 126 -15.11 1.45 11.06
N ARG A 127 -15.67 0.56 10.23
CA ARG A 127 -15.98 -0.82 10.58
C ARG A 127 -15.75 -1.74 9.39
N ARG A 128 -15.35 -2.99 9.68
CA ARG A 128 -15.30 -4.05 8.68
C ARG A 128 -16.70 -4.46 8.25
N GLN A 129 -16.85 -4.74 6.97
CA GLN A 129 -18.10 -5.25 6.40
C GLN A 129 -17.88 -6.68 5.89
N PRO A 130 -18.91 -7.54 5.91
CA PRO A 130 -18.80 -8.87 5.36
C PRO A 130 -18.58 -8.81 3.84
N TRP A 131 -17.76 -9.75 3.35
CA TRP A 131 -17.48 -9.98 1.93
C TRP A 131 -18.23 -11.19 1.38
N CYS A 132 -18.97 -11.88 2.24
CA CYS A 132 -19.84 -13.01 1.95
C CYS A 132 -21.30 -12.63 2.21
#